data_AF-A0A1X0U9Y6-F1
#
_entry.id   AF-A0A1X0U9Y6-F1
#
_cell.length_a   1.000
_cell.length_b   1.000
_cell.length_c   1.000
_cell.angle_alpha   90.00
_cell.angle_beta   90.00
_cell.angle_gamma   90.00
#
_symmetry.space_group_name_H-M   'P 1'
#
loop_
_entity.id
_entity.type
_entity.pdbx_description
1 polymer ?
#
loop_
_entity_poly.entity_id
_entity_poly.type
_entity_poly.pdbx_seq_one_letter_code
_entity_poly.pdbx_strand_id
1 'polypeptide(L)' 'MAVPKRKMSRSNTRNRRAQWKAVVPDLVTVRVDGTSFRVPRRLVKAVSTGVYDPR' A
#
# COMPACT_ATOMS: atom_id res chain seq x y z
N MET A 1 4.59 -24.98 26.64
CA MET A 1 4.97 -24.22 25.43
C MET A 1 4.34 -24.88 24.22
N ALA A 2 3.58 -24.15 23.40
CA ALA A 2 2.95 -24.74 22.22
C ALA A 2 3.96 -24.82 21.06
N VAL A 3 4.10 -26.01 20.46
CA VAL A 3 4.97 -26.24 19.29
C VAL A 3 4.21 -26.97 18.18
N PRO A 4 4.52 -26.73 16.89
CA PRO A 4 3.88 -27.46 15.81
C PRO A 4 4.25 -28.95 15.86
N LYS A 5 3.24 -29.83 15.99
CA LYS A 5 3.47 -31.28 16.01
C LYS A 5 3.75 -31.88 14.62
N ARG A 6 3.24 -31.24 13.56
CA ARG A 6 3.28 -31.73 12.18
C ARG A 6 3.69 -30.62 11.22
N LYS A 7 4.32 -31.02 10.11
CA LYS A 7 4.55 -30.12 8.98
C LYS A 7 3.22 -29.79 8.31
N MET A 8 2.95 -28.50 8.13
CA MET A 8 1.75 -28.03 7.43
C MET A 8 1.80 -28.44 5.95
N SER A 9 0.66 -28.87 5.39
CA SER A 9 0.58 -29.26 3.98
C SER A 9 1.00 -28.12 3.04
N ARG A 10 1.47 -28.47 1.85
CA ARG A 10 1.86 -27.48 0.82
C ARG A 10 0.68 -26.57 0.45
N SER A 11 -0.52 -27.13 0.33
CA SER A 11 -1.74 -26.39 0.00
C SER A 11 -2.11 -25.37 1.07
N ASN A 12 -2.10 -25.77 2.35
CA ASN A 12 -2.42 -24.85 3.47
C ASN A 12 -1.38 -23.75 3.61
N THR A 13 -0.10 -24.09 3.45
CA THR A 13 1.00 -23.10 3.50
C THR A 13 0.87 -22.08 2.39
N ARG A 14 0.57 -22.51 1.16
CA ARG A 14 0.37 -21.62 0.00
C ARG A 14 -0.86 -20.75 0.17
N ASN A 15 -1.97 -21.32 0.60
CA ASN A 15 -3.21 -20.57 0.82
C ASN A 15 -2.98 -19.42 1.83
N ARG A 16 -2.41 -19.72 2.99
CA ARG A 16 -2.07 -18.68 3.98
C ARG A 16 -1.12 -17.62 3.40
N ARG A 17 -0.08 -18.04 2.67
CA ARG A 17 0.92 -17.12 2.11
C ARG A 17 0.32 -16.23 1.01
N ALA A 18 -0.65 -16.71 0.24
CA ALA A 18 -1.33 -15.94 -0.81
C ALA A 18 -2.21 -14.80 -0.27
N GLN A 19 -2.65 -14.87 0.99
CA GLN A 19 -3.38 -13.77 1.64
C GLN A 19 -2.46 -12.61 2.04
N TRP A 20 -1.14 -12.83 2.12
CA TRP A 20 -0.18 -11.77 2.39
C TRP A 20 0.11 -10.99 1.11
N LYS A 21 -0.80 -10.04 0.82
CA LYS A 21 -0.76 -9.14 -0.33
C LYS A 21 -1.06 -7.71 0.12
N ALA A 22 -0.54 -6.73 -0.61
CA ALA A 22 -0.81 -5.31 -0.36
C ALA A 22 -1.89 -4.80 -1.32
N VAL A 23 -2.73 -3.90 -0.83
CA VAL A 23 -3.68 -3.15 -1.66
C VAL A 23 -2.99 -1.88 -2.16
N VAL A 24 -3.06 -1.65 -3.47
CA VAL A 24 -2.53 -0.42 -4.09
C VAL A 24 -3.45 0.75 -3.74
N PRO A 25 -2.92 1.91 -3.33
CA PRO A 25 -3.75 3.07 -3.05
C PRO A 25 -4.34 3.66 -4.34
N ASP A 26 -5.59 4.10 -4.27
CA ASP A 26 -6.21 4.88 -5.35
C ASP A 26 -5.58 6.27 -5.42
N LEU A 27 -5.10 6.62 -6.61
CA LEU A 27 -4.41 7.88 -6.86
C LEU A 27 -5.33 8.89 -7.53
N VAL A 28 -5.22 10.14 -7.08
CA VAL A 28 -5.93 11.30 -7.64
C VAL A 28 -4.91 12.25 -8.24
N THR A 29 -5.25 12.84 -9.37
CA THR A 29 -4.42 13.86 -10.03
C THR A 29 -4.52 15.18 -9.29
N VAL A 30 -3.38 15.76 -8.92
CA VAL A 30 -3.25 17.10 -8.32
C VAL A 30 -2.26 17.91 -9.15
N ARG A 31 -2.55 19.19 -9.37
CA ARG A 31 -1.67 20.11 -10.11
C ARG A 31 -1.02 21.08 -9.13
N VAL A 32 0.31 21.09 -9.07
CA VAL A 32 1.13 21.97 -8.22
C VAL A 32 2.28 22.51 -9.06
N ASP A 33 2.53 23.82 -8.99
CA ASP A 33 3.60 24.51 -9.74
C ASP A 33 3.62 24.15 -11.24
N GLY A 34 2.44 24.09 -11.86
CA GLY A 34 2.28 23.76 -13.27
C GLY A 34 2.47 22.28 -13.64
N THR A 35 2.92 21.43 -12.71
CA THR A 35 3.15 20.00 -12.89
C THR A 35 2.01 19.17 -12.32
N SER A 36 1.66 18.05 -12.97
CA SER A 36 0.61 17.13 -12.50
C SER A 36 1.22 15.92 -11.81
N PHE A 37 0.76 15.63 -10.59
CA PHE A 37 1.17 14.48 -9.79
C PHE A 37 -0.02 13.57 -9.50
N ARG A 38 0.24 12.26 -9.33
CA ARG A 38 -0.76 11.28 -8.89
C ARG A 38 -0.47 10.89 -7.45
N VAL A 39 -1.32 11.31 -6.53
CA VAL A 39 -1.10 11.11 -5.09
C VAL A 39 -2.33 10.47 -4.44
N PRO A 40 -2.16 9.69 -3.35
CA PRO A 40 -3.28 9.21 -2.56
C PRO A 40 -4.16 10.37 -2.08
N ARG A 41 -5.48 10.20 -2.12
CA ARG A 41 -6.46 11.26 -1.80
C ARG A 41 -6.19 11.95 -0.44
N ARG A 42 -5.70 11.21 0.55
CA ARG A 42 -5.35 11.76 1.88
C ARG A 42 -4.20 12.77 1.89
N LEU A 43 -3.32 12.73 0.88
CA LEU A 43 -2.15 13.61 0.77
C LEU A 43 -2.40 14.87 -0.07
N VAL A 44 -3.56 14.98 -0.73
CA VAL A 44 -3.89 16.10 -1.62
C VAL A 44 -3.68 17.45 -0.94
N LYS A 45 -4.17 17.61 0.30
CA LYS A 45 -4.01 18.86 1.06
C LYS A 45 -2.54 19.20 1.30
N ALA A 46 -1.78 18.25 1.83
CA ALA A 46 -0.36 18.45 2.16
C ALA A 46 0.48 18.81 0.93
N VAL A 47 0.18 18.17 -0.20
CA VAL A 47 0.82 18.45 -1.50
C VAL A 47 0.42 19.83 -2.03
N SER A 48 -0.87 20.19 -1.95
CA SER A 48 -1.35 21.50 -2.41
C SER A 48 -0.84 22.68 -1.58
N THR A 49 -0.55 22.47 -0.29
CA THR A 49 -0.06 23.51 0.62
C THR A 49 1.47 23.54 0.72
N GLY A 50 2.19 22.68 -0.03
CA GLY A 50 3.65 22.61 0.01
C GLY A 50 4.25 22.03 1.30
N VAL A 51 3.43 21.38 2.15
CA VAL A 51 3.90 20.71 3.38
C VAL A 51 4.54 19.35 3.06
N TYR A 52 4.21 18.77 1.91
CA TYR A 52 4.76 17.51 1.42
C TYR A 52 5.11 17.65 -0.06
N ASP A 53 6.34 17.30 -0.44
CA ASP A 53 6.79 17.27 -1.83
C ASP A 53 6.50 15.90 -2.47
N PRO A 54 5.70 15.82 -3.55
CA PRO A 54 5.42 14.59 -4.26
C PRO A 54 6.51 14.16 -5.28
N ARG A 55 7.61 14.91 -5.44
CA ARG A 55 8.72 14.58 -6.36
C ARG A 55 9.65 13.47 -5.87
#